data_AF-A0A259KG32-F1
#
_entry.id   AF-A0A259KG32-F1
#
_cell.length_a   1.000
_cell.length_b   1.000
_cell.length_c   1.000
_cell.angle_alpha   90.00
_cell.angle_beta   90.00
_cell.angle_gamma   90.00
#
_symmetry.space_group_name_H-M   'P 1'
#
loop_
_entity.id
_entity.type
_entity.pdbx_description
1 polymer ?
#
loop_
_entity_poly.entity_id
_entity_poly.type
_entity_poly.pdbx_seq_one_letter_code
_entity_poly.pdbx_strand_id
1 'polypeptide(L)' 'MSSITVKPKKRGRPATGKDPLVGVRMPPDLVAKLDDWCAKQAPAPSRSAAIRAFVEAGLSKADSTKD' A
#
# COMPACT_ATOMS: atom_id res chain seq x y z
N MET A 1 -51.16 -13.79 -10.34
CA MET A 1 -49.71 -13.72 -10.62
C MET A 1 -49.00 -13.85 -9.28
N SER A 2 -48.33 -14.97 -9.03
CA SER A 2 -47.65 -15.19 -7.75
C SER A 2 -46.20 -14.72 -7.84
N SER A 3 -45.84 -13.76 -6.99
CA SER A 3 -44.48 -13.23 -6.86
C SER A 3 -43.59 -14.26 -6.16
N ILE A 4 -42.43 -14.56 -6.75
CA ILE A 4 -41.41 -15.41 -6.13
C ILE A 4 -40.56 -14.53 -5.21
N THR A 5 -40.55 -14.85 -3.93
CA THR A 5 -39.69 -14.18 -2.95
C THR A 5 -38.22 -14.56 -3.20
N VAL A 6 -37.45 -13.64 -3.78
CA VAL A 6 -36.01 -13.82 -4.01
C VAL A 6 -35.23 -13.45 -2.74
N LYS A 7 -34.37 -14.36 -2.27
CA LYS A 7 -33.44 -14.07 -1.17
C LYS A 7 -32.35 -13.08 -1.65
N PRO A 8 -32.16 -11.93 -1.00
CA PRO A 8 -31.14 -10.96 -1.40
C PRO A 8 -29.74 -11.54 -1.22
N LYS A 9 -28.83 -11.27 -2.16
CA LYS A 9 -27.42 -11.67 -2.06
C LYS A 9 -26.79 -10.98 -0.85
N LYS A 10 -26.00 -11.73 -0.06
CA LYS A 10 -25.21 -11.16 1.04
C LYS A 10 -24.27 -10.09 0.46
N ARG A 11 -24.23 -8.90 1.08
CA ARG A 11 -23.24 -7.86 0.76
C ARG A 11 -21.85 -8.48 0.84
N GLY A 12 -20.99 -8.12 -0.11
CA GLY A 12 -19.60 -8.60 -0.18
C GLY A 12 -18.79 -8.23 1.06
N ARG A 13 -17.55 -8.73 1.13
CA ARG A 13 -16.61 -8.41 2.21
C ARG A 13 -16.54 -6.88 2.38
N PRO A 14 -16.63 -6.35 3.62
CA PRO A 14 -16.44 -4.93 3.85
C PRO A 14 -15.10 -4.48 3.25
N ALA A 15 -15.09 -3.27 2.67
CA ALA A 15 -13.87 -2.69 2.11
C ALA A 15 -12.77 -2.75 3.17
N THR A 16 -11.74 -3.57 2.93
CA THR A 16 -10.67 -3.78 3.89
C THR A 16 -9.52 -2.86 3.48
N GLY A 17 -9.31 -1.77 4.22
CA GLY A 17 -8.25 -0.79 4.00
C GLY A 17 -8.71 0.61 4.40
N LYS A 18 -7.95 1.29 5.28
CA LYS A 18 -8.18 2.71 5.59
C LYS A 18 -7.70 3.59 4.44
N ASP A 19 -6.56 3.22 3.86
CA ASP A 19 -5.92 3.92 2.76
C ASP A 19 -6.16 3.20 1.43
N PRO A 20 -6.26 3.93 0.31
CA PRO A 20 -6.39 3.33 -1.02
C PRO A 20 -5.14 2.52 -1.39
N LEU A 21 -5.34 1.42 -2.13
CA LEU A 21 -4.24 0.63 -2.68
C LEU A 21 -3.60 1.36 -3.86
N VAL A 22 -2.30 1.60 -3.78
CA VAL A 22 -1.48 2.10 -4.90
C VAL A 22 -0.61 0.96 -5.43
N GLY A 23 -0.99 0.39 -6.58
CA GLY A 23 -0.25 -0.68 -7.24
C GLY A 23 0.68 -0.13 -8.33
N VAL A 24 1.98 -0.45 -8.25
CA VAL A 24 2.99 -0.07 -9.24
C VAL A 24 3.82 -1.28 -9.67
N ARG A 25 4.38 -1.24 -10.88
CA ARG A 25 5.37 -2.23 -11.35
C ARG A 25 6.76 -1.72 -11.02
N MET A 26 7.49 -2.44 -10.18
CA MET A 26 8.86 -2.10 -9.80
C MET A 26 9.85 -3.09 -10.40
N PRO A 27 11.01 -2.64 -10.92
CA PRO A 27 12.08 -3.52 -11.33
C PRO A 27 12.56 -4.42 -10.18
N PRO A 28 12.96 -5.68 -10.45
CA PRO A 28 13.38 -6.62 -9.40
C PRO A 28 14.57 -6.10 -8.59
N ASP A 29 15.53 -5.44 -9.23
CA ASP A 29 16.71 -4.89 -8.56
C ASP A 29 16.35 -3.80 -7.54
N LEU A 30 15.30 -3.02 -7.81
CA LEU A 30 14.82 -2.00 -6.88
C LEU A 30 14.17 -2.66 -5.67
N VAL A 31 13.39 -3.72 -5.89
CA VAL A 31 12.77 -4.50 -4.81
C VAL A 31 13.84 -5.15 -3.93
N ALA A 32 14.88 -5.75 -4.53
CA ALA A 32 15.98 -6.35 -3.79
C ALA A 32 16.71 -5.33 -2.90
N LYS A 33 17.03 -4.14 -3.45
CA LYS A 33 17.64 -3.05 -2.67
C LYS A 33 16.77 -2.61 -1.49
N LEU A 34 15.46 -2.56 -1.69
CA LEU A 34 14.52 -2.22 -0.63
C LEU A 34 14.50 -3.28 0.47
N ASP A 35 14.49 -4.56 0.09
CA ASP A 35 14.50 -5.68 1.02
C ASP A 35 15.80 -5.72 1.84
N ASP A 36 16.95 -5.51 1.19
CA ASP A 36 18.26 -5.38 1.84
C ASP A 36 18.29 -4.21 2.82
N TRP A 37 17.66 -3.09 2.48
CA TRP A 37 17.55 -1.95 3.39
C TRP A 37 16.67 -2.29 4.60
N CYS A 38 15.54 -2.98 4.41
CA CYS A 38 14.65 -3.41 5.50
C CYS A 38 15.39 -4.34 6.47
N ALA A 39 16.16 -5.28 5.95
CA ALA A 39 16.92 -6.26 6.75
C ALA A 39 17.99 -5.63 7.64
N LYS A 40 18.46 -4.42 7.30
CA LYS A 40 19.45 -3.67 8.09
C LYS A 40 18.83 -2.84 9.23
N GLN A 41 17.50 -2.71 9.29
CA GLN A 41 16.81 -1.94 10.32
C GLN A 41 16.43 -2.80 11.53
N ALA A 42 16.36 -2.19 12.71
CA ALA A 42 15.88 -2.81 13.94
C ALA A 42 14.84 -1.90 14.64
N PRO A 43 13.54 -2.24 14.62
CA PRO A 43 12.93 -3.43 14.03
C PRO A 43 12.88 -3.38 12.50
N ALA A 44 12.92 -4.55 11.86
CA ALA A 44 12.80 -4.66 10.41
C ALA A 44 11.39 -4.24 9.95
N PRO A 45 11.24 -3.19 9.13
CA PRO A 45 9.94 -2.75 8.65
C PRO A 45 9.39 -3.72 7.59
N SER A 46 8.06 -3.74 7.44
CA SER A 46 7.46 -4.40 6.28
C SER A 46 7.76 -3.61 5.00
N ARG A 47 7.72 -4.28 3.83
CA ARG A 47 7.95 -3.63 2.54
C ARG A 47 7.01 -2.43 2.31
N SER A 48 5.74 -2.55 2.69
CA SER A 48 4.77 -1.45 2.57
C SER A 48 5.03 -0.32 3.56
N ALA A 49 5.61 -0.58 4.73
CA ALA A 49 6.04 0.46 5.66
C ALA A 49 7.28 1.19 5.13
N ALA A 50 8.26 0.43 4.62
CA ALA A 50 9.47 1.00 4.03
C ALA A 50 9.15 1.89 2.81
N ILE A 51 8.29 1.43 1.90
CA ILE A 51 7.87 2.23 0.74
C ILE A 51 7.23 3.55 1.19
N ARG A 52 6.34 3.53 2.19
CA ARG A 52 5.72 4.75 2.73
C ARG A 52 6.76 5.72 3.27
N ALA A 53 7.70 5.23 4.09
CA ALA A 53 8.77 6.06 4.65
C ALA A 53 9.66 6.69 3.57
N PHE A 54 10.00 5.93 2.51
CA PHE A 54 10.79 6.47 1.40
C PHE A 54 10.03 7.52 0.59
N VAL A 55 8.73 7.33 0.36
CA VAL A 55 7.89 8.32 -0.33
C VAL A 55 7.77 9.60 0.49
N GLU A 56 7.49 9.49 1.78
CA GLU A 56 7.42 10.63 2.71
C GLU A 56 8.75 11.41 2.72
N ALA A 57 9.88 10.71 2.87
CA ALA A 57 11.20 11.32 2.84
C ALA A 57 11.53 11.99 1.49
N GLY A 58 11.06 11.41 0.38
CA GLY A 58 11.21 12.00 -0.95
C GLY A 58 10.40 13.28 -1.13
N LEU A 59 9.16 13.29 -0.63
CA LEU A 59 8.28 14.46 -0.68
C LEU A 59 8.81 15.60 0.21
N SER A 60 9.22 15.32 1.44
CA SER A 60 9.80 16.35 2.32
C SER A 60 11.01 17.05 1.71
N LYS A 61 11.87 16.30 1.00
CA LYS A 61 13.02 16.88 0.28
C LYS A 61 12.59 17.73 -0.91
N ALA A 62 11.61 17.27 -1.68
CA ALA A 62 11.08 18.01 -2.84
C ALA A 62 10.45 19.34 -2.41
N ASP A 63 9.71 19.35 -1.30
CA ASP A 63 9.06 20.55 -0.78
C ASP A 63 10.08 21.55 -0.21
N SER A 64 11.13 21.07 0.49
CA SER A 64 12.20 21.94 1.03
C SER A 64 13.07 22.63 -0.03
N THR A 65 12.99 22.20 -1.29
CA THR A 65 13.76 22.78 -2.41
C THR A 65 12.98 23.92 -3.10
N LYS A 66 11.73 24.18 -2.68
CA LYS A 66 10.83 25.12 -3.35
C LYS A 66 10.78 26.52 -2.72
N ASP A 67 11.62 26.78 -1.73
CA ASP A 67 11.91 28.11 -1.15
C ASP A 67 13.24 28.66 -1.72
#